data_AF-A0A7X6RLL9-F1
#
_entry.id   AF-A0A7X6RLL9-F1
#
_cell.length_a   1.000
_cell.length_b   1.000
_cell.length_c   1.000
_cell.angle_alpha   90.00
_cell.angle_beta   90.00
_cell.angle_gamma   90.00
#
_symmetry.space_group_name_H-M   'P 1'
#
loop_
_entity.id
_entity.type
_entity.pdbx_description
1 polymer ?
#
loop_
_entity_poly.entity_id
_entity_poly.type
_entity_poly.pdbx_seq_one_letter_code
_entity_poly.pdbx_strand_id
1 'polypeptide(L)'
;MTVAPVRVLSAEEVAARIRQELDRRWPGVSFAVRSGRGQWRHWVMVTWTDGPTEPAVREAVGDYEALGSGNDDSGPVVYGIHAALCTREVSAAAYGLVAEGLERAYPIIVPRQSPHIDWDAAHAVRIDPPIDMRGPMFGPLDGLYASTEREPISAAHAIRTVADAVDLSDVEFDEPQPARHASWHEMSTRALRAVTGVRIPHHTWGRFPARSHHSAHRGRA
;
A
#
# COMPACT_ATOMS: atom_id res chain seq x y z
N MET A 1 -35.67 23.62 17.42
CA MET A 1 -35.10 22.35 16.94
C MET A 1 -33.70 22.22 17.55
N THR A 2 -33.50 21.26 18.44
CA THR A 2 -32.19 21.02 19.06
C THR A 2 -31.40 20.13 18.10
N VAL A 3 -30.33 20.66 17.50
CA VAL A 3 -29.43 19.85 16.67
C VAL A 3 -28.68 18.92 17.61
N ALA A 4 -28.86 17.60 17.44
CA ALA A 4 -28.09 16.62 18.20
C ALA A 4 -26.59 16.86 17.96
N PRO A 5 -25.74 16.83 18.99
CA PRO A 5 -24.31 17.07 18.81
C PRO A 5 -23.72 16.01 17.87
N VAL A 6 -23.12 16.46 16.76
CA VAL A 6 -22.43 15.58 15.83
C VAL A 6 -21.15 15.09 16.49
N ARG A 7 -21.02 13.77 16.59
CA ARG A 7 -19.86 13.13 17.20
C ARG A 7 -18.72 13.08 16.19
N VAL A 8 -17.53 13.54 16.59
CA VAL A 8 -16.32 13.40 15.77
C VAL A 8 -15.57 12.15 16.21
N LEU A 9 -15.37 11.20 15.29
CA LEU A 9 -14.60 9.99 15.54
C LEU A 9 -13.11 10.30 15.58
N SER A 10 -12.41 9.71 16.54
CA SER A 10 -10.95 9.71 16.58
C SER A 10 -10.35 8.88 15.42
N ALA A 11 -9.08 9.11 15.10
CA ALA A 11 -8.36 8.30 14.12
C ALA A 11 -8.30 6.80 14.49
N GLU A 12 -8.39 6.47 15.79
CA GLU A 12 -8.44 5.09 16.26
C GLU A 12 -9.79 4.43 15.95
N GLU A 13 -10.89 5.14 16.19
CA GLU A 13 -12.24 4.67 15.84
C GLU A 13 -12.41 4.55 14.32
N VAL A 14 -11.89 5.51 13.55
CA VAL A 14 -11.90 5.44 12.09
C VAL A 14 -11.04 4.28 11.58
N ALA A 15 -9.86 4.05 12.17
CA ALA A 15 -9.02 2.90 11.83
C ALA A 15 -9.73 1.55 12.09
N ALA A 16 -10.52 1.45 13.16
CA ALA A 16 -11.32 0.25 13.42
C ALA A 16 -12.40 0.02 12.36
N ARG A 17 -13.10 1.09 11.92
CA ARG A 17 -14.10 1.00 10.84
C ARG A 17 -13.47 0.63 9.50
N ILE A 18 -12.35 1.27 9.14
CA ILE A 18 -11.59 0.92 7.94
C ILE A 18 -11.22 -0.55 7.97
N ARG A 19 -10.71 -1.07 9.09
CA ARG A 19 -10.37 -2.50 9.20
C ARG A 19 -11.58 -3.40 8.92
N GLN A 20 -12.73 -3.12 9.54
CA GLN A 20 -13.94 -3.91 9.32
C GLN A 20 -14.41 -3.90 7.87
N GLU A 21 -14.34 -2.74 7.20
CA GLU A 21 -14.72 -2.62 5.80
C GLU A 21 -13.78 -3.41 4.88
N LEU A 22 -12.48 -3.36 5.14
CA LEU A 22 -11.47 -4.10 4.38
C LEU A 22 -11.61 -5.62 4.60
N ASP A 23 -11.79 -6.07 5.84
CA ASP A 23 -12.00 -7.49 6.17
C ASP A 23 -13.28 -8.04 5.51
N ARG A 24 -14.33 -7.21 5.39
CA ARG A 24 -15.58 -7.57 4.71
C ARG A 24 -15.40 -7.69 3.20
N ARG A 25 -14.64 -6.78 2.59
CA ARG A 25 -14.47 -6.70 1.13
C ARG A 25 -13.44 -7.70 0.61
N TRP A 26 -12.42 -8.02 1.41
CA TRP A 26 -11.33 -8.93 1.06
C TRP A 26 -10.98 -9.87 2.23
N PRO A 27 -11.83 -10.86 2.54
CA PRO A 27 -11.69 -11.71 3.73
C PRO A 27 -10.43 -12.61 3.72
N GLY A 28 -9.81 -12.81 2.55
CA GLY A 28 -8.57 -13.57 2.40
C GLY A 28 -7.28 -12.74 2.58
N VAL A 29 -7.39 -11.41 2.74
CA VAL A 29 -6.23 -10.51 2.77
C VAL A 29 -6.02 -9.95 4.16
N SER A 30 -4.78 -10.05 4.66
CA SER A 30 -4.41 -9.50 5.97
C SER A 30 -4.04 -8.03 5.88
N PHE A 31 -4.92 -7.13 6.36
CA PHE A 31 -4.64 -5.69 6.44
C PHE A 31 -4.10 -5.28 7.82
N ALA A 32 -3.00 -4.54 7.82
CA ALA A 32 -2.53 -3.79 8.97
C ALA A 32 -3.03 -2.34 8.90
N VAL A 33 -4.07 -2.06 9.70
CA VAL A 33 -4.67 -0.71 9.81
C VAL A 33 -4.28 -0.07 11.13
N ARG A 34 -3.73 1.15 11.13
CA ARG A 34 -3.25 1.84 12.34
C ARG A 34 -3.59 3.32 12.31
N SER A 35 -3.82 3.92 13.48
CA SER A 35 -3.89 5.38 13.62
C SER A 35 -2.49 5.96 13.78
N GLY A 36 -2.30 7.17 13.26
CA GLY A 36 -1.00 7.82 13.33
C GLY A 36 -0.65 8.42 14.69
N ARG A 37 0.62 8.75 14.89
CA ARG A 37 1.13 9.32 16.15
C ARG A 37 1.75 10.70 15.93
N GLY A 38 1.78 11.51 16.99
CA GLY A 38 2.39 12.84 16.97
C GLY A 38 1.72 13.77 15.95
N GLN A 39 2.50 14.30 15.00
CA GLN A 39 1.99 15.15 13.91
C GLN A 39 1.06 14.43 12.93
N TRP A 40 1.07 13.09 12.91
CA TRP A 40 0.23 12.26 12.05
C TRP A 40 -1.03 11.73 12.74
N ARG A 41 -1.39 12.26 13.93
CA ARG A 41 -2.53 11.77 14.73
C ARG A 41 -3.90 11.84 14.05
N HIS A 42 -4.02 12.61 12.97
CA HIS A 42 -5.22 12.74 12.15
C HIS A 42 -5.12 11.93 10.85
N TRP A 43 -4.28 10.91 10.80
CA TRP A 43 -4.10 10.06 9.62
C TRP A 43 -4.30 8.60 10.03
N VAL A 44 -4.84 7.80 9.11
CA VAL A 44 -4.85 6.34 9.22
C VAL A 44 -3.86 5.78 8.21
N MET A 45 -3.20 4.68 8.55
CA MET A 45 -2.36 3.96 7.60
C MET A 45 -2.90 2.56 7.40
N VAL A 46 -2.91 2.13 6.14
CA VAL A 46 -3.39 0.83 5.69
C VAL A 46 -2.26 0.19 4.90
N THR A 47 -1.72 -0.92 5.41
CA THR A 47 -0.71 -1.71 4.71
C THR A 47 -1.14 -3.14 4.55
N TRP A 48 -0.82 -3.75 3.42
CA TRP A 48 -1.09 -5.15 3.14
C TRP A 48 -0.06 -5.68 2.14
N THR A 49 0.03 -7.00 2.07
CA THR A 49 0.90 -7.70 1.12
C THR A 49 0.03 -8.44 0.11
N ASP A 50 0.37 -8.33 -1.17
CA ASP A 50 -0.40 -8.86 -2.29
C ASP A 50 -1.86 -8.41 -2.27
N GLY A 51 -2.85 -9.24 -2.58
CA GLY A 51 -4.27 -8.87 -2.47
C GLY A 51 -4.73 -7.80 -3.48
N PRO A 52 -5.70 -6.93 -3.14
CA PRO A 52 -6.22 -5.92 -4.05
C PRO A 52 -5.18 -4.84 -4.40
N THR A 53 -5.43 -4.15 -5.51
CA THR A 53 -4.59 -3.03 -5.94
C THR A 53 -4.71 -1.83 -4.98
N GLU A 54 -3.67 -1.00 -4.92
CA GLU A 54 -3.71 0.22 -4.08
C GLU A 54 -4.86 1.17 -4.46
N PRO A 55 -5.18 1.41 -5.74
CA PRO A 55 -6.36 2.18 -6.13
C PRO A 55 -7.68 1.59 -5.61
N ALA A 56 -7.87 0.27 -5.66
CA ALA A 56 -9.08 -0.38 -5.17
C ALA A 56 -9.27 -0.21 -3.66
N VAL A 57 -8.18 -0.34 -2.89
CA VAL A 57 -8.22 -0.09 -1.44
C VAL A 57 -8.46 1.40 -1.14
N ARG A 58 -7.82 2.31 -1.89
CA ARG A 58 -8.03 3.76 -1.75
C ARG A 58 -9.48 4.15 -2.00
N GLU A 59 -10.10 3.58 -3.04
CA GLU A 59 -11.53 3.77 -3.32
C GLU A 59 -12.38 3.30 -2.14
N ALA A 60 -12.11 2.10 -1.61
CA ALA A 60 -12.86 1.54 -0.48
C ALA A 60 -12.77 2.38 0.80
N VAL A 61 -11.64 3.05 1.04
CA VAL A 61 -11.44 3.86 2.26
C VAL A 61 -11.71 5.35 2.05
N GLY A 62 -11.98 5.79 0.82
CA GLY A 62 -12.11 7.21 0.46
C GLY A 62 -13.20 7.94 1.23
N ASP A 63 -14.29 7.24 1.57
CA ASP A 63 -15.42 7.79 2.34
C ASP A 63 -15.03 8.23 3.77
N TYR A 64 -13.92 7.72 4.29
CA TYR A 64 -13.42 8.05 5.63
C TYR A 64 -12.52 9.29 5.67
N GLU A 65 -12.10 9.81 4.51
CA GLU A 65 -11.12 10.89 4.41
C GLU A 65 -11.74 12.29 4.51
N ALA A 66 -10.89 13.32 4.59
CA ALA A 66 -11.26 14.74 4.46
C ALA A 66 -12.40 15.21 5.36
N LEU A 67 -12.47 14.71 6.60
CA LEU A 67 -13.59 14.97 7.52
C LEU A 67 -14.96 14.54 6.93
N GLY A 68 -14.97 13.42 6.22
CA GLY A 68 -16.18 12.75 5.74
C GLY A 68 -17.16 12.46 6.87
N SER A 69 -18.36 12.01 6.50
CA SER A 69 -19.43 11.77 7.47
C SER A 69 -20.12 10.44 7.21
N GLY A 70 -20.76 9.93 8.25
CA GLY A 70 -21.54 8.71 8.18
C GLY A 70 -22.48 8.60 9.36
N ASN A 71 -22.90 7.38 9.68
CA ASN A 71 -23.74 7.10 10.83
C ASN A 71 -23.12 5.99 11.70
N ASP A 72 -23.55 5.94 12.95
CA ASP A 72 -23.48 4.75 13.80
C ASP A 72 -24.78 4.57 14.57
N ASP A 73 -24.79 3.60 15.51
CA ASP A 73 -25.94 3.29 16.35
C ASP A 73 -26.46 4.49 17.16
N SER A 74 -25.63 5.51 17.37
CA SER A 74 -25.97 6.75 18.11
C SER A 74 -26.30 7.93 17.19
N GLY A 75 -26.24 7.77 15.86
CA GLY A 75 -26.62 8.77 14.87
C GLY A 75 -25.44 9.28 14.01
N PRO A 76 -25.51 10.53 13.51
CA PRO A 76 -24.54 11.04 12.55
C PRO A 76 -23.17 11.29 13.18
N VAL A 77 -22.11 10.92 12.45
CA VAL A 77 -20.71 11.10 12.85
C VAL A 77 -19.90 11.78 11.76
N VAL A 78 -18.83 12.46 12.18
CA VAL A 78 -17.78 13.00 11.31
C VAL A 78 -16.48 12.25 11.57
N TYR A 79 -15.76 11.87 10.52
CA TYR A 79 -14.50 11.15 10.63
C TYR A 79 -13.35 12.12 10.89
N GLY A 80 -12.74 12.08 12.07
CA GLY A 80 -11.70 13.04 12.49
C GLY A 80 -10.31 12.83 11.86
N ILE A 81 -10.24 12.32 10.63
CA ILE A 81 -9.00 12.12 9.89
C ILE A 81 -8.93 12.98 8.63
N HIS A 82 -7.72 13.31 8.20
CA HIS A 82 -7.44 13.98 6.95
C HIS A 82 -7.42 13.00 5.77
N ALA A 83 -6.76 11.86 5.93
CA ALA A 83 -6.62 10.86 4.88
C ALA A 83 -6.20 9.49 5.44
N ALA A 84 -6.38 8.46 4.61
CA ALA A 84 -5.87 7.11 4.80
C ALA A 84 -4.70 6.85 3.83
N LEU A 85 -3.51 6.63 4.37
CA LEU A 85 -2.33 6.28 3.58
C LEU A 85 -2.33 4.78 3.29
N CYS A 86 -2.65 4.44 2.04
CA CYS A 86 -2.66 3.07 1.55
C CYS A 86 -1.28 2.72 0.96
N THR A 87 -0.73 1.57 1.33
CA THR A 87 0.53 1.08 0.76
C THR A 87 0.47 -0.44 0.63
N ARG A 88 0.60 -0.90 -0.61
CA ARG A 88 0.72 -2.31 -0.94
C ARG A 88 2.20 -2.71 -1.04
N GLU A 89 2.53 -3.84 -0.44
CA GLU A 89 3.76 -4.57 -0.74
C GLU A 89 3.44 -5.75 -1.67
N VAL A 90 4.31 -6.00 -2.64
CA VAL A 90 4.19 -7.16 -3.54
C VAL A 90 5.23 -8.20 -3.12
N SER A 91 4.79 -9.44 -2.91
CA SER A 91 5.66 -10.53 -2.49
C SER A 91 6.55 -11.04 -3.62
N ALA A 92 7.62 -11.77 -3.27
CA ALA A 92 8.49 -12.43 -4.24
C ALA A 92 7.72 -13.45 -5.09
N ALA A 93 6.74 -14.15 -4.50
CA ALA A 93 5.90 -15.11 -5.19
C ALA A 93 5.00 -14.41 -6.23
N ALA A 94 4.38 -13.29 -5.86
CA ALA A 94 3.60 -12.47 -6.79
C ALA A 94 4.44 -11.96 -7.96
N TYR A 95 5.66 -11.47 -7.71
CA TYR A 95 6.57 -11.11 -8.80
C TYR A 95 6.91 -12.31 -9.70
N GLY A 96 7.05 -13.51 -9.13
CA GLY A 96 7.24 -14.76 -9.88
C GLY A 96 6.07 -15.05 -10.82
N LEU A 97 4.83 -14.93 -10.33
CA LEU A 97 3.63 -15.14 -11.15
C LEU A 97 3.54 -14.14 -12.32
N VAL A 98 3.88 -12.88 -12.07
CA VAL A 98 3.93 -11.84 -13.12
C VAL A 98 5.03 -12.15 -14.13
N ALA A 99 6.22 -12.56 -13.68
CA ALA A 99 7.32 -12.95 -14.55
C ALA A 99 6.94 -14.12 -15.46
N GLU A 100 6.31 -15.17 -14.91
CA GLU A 100 5.79 -16.29 -15.71
C GLU A 100 4.71 -15.85 -16.70
N GLY A 101 3.83 -14.92 -16.30
CA GLY A 101 2.85 -14.33 -17.20
C GLY A 101 3.50 -13.61 -18.38
N LEU A 102 4.56 -12.84 -18.13
CA LEU A 102 5.31 -12.15 -19.18
C LEU A 102 6.06 -13.14 -20.08
N GLU A 103 6.67 -14.19 -19.56
CA GLU A 103 7.32 -15.25 -20.36
C GLU A 103 6.32 -16.01 -21.25
N ARG A 104 5.05 -16.14 -20.82
CA ARG A 104 3.99 -16.72 -21.65
C ARG A 104 3.52 -15.78 -22.76
N ALA A 105 3.51 -14.47 -22.49
CA ALA A 105 3.00 -13.46 -23.42
C ALA A 105 4.07 -12.95 -24.40
N TYR A 106 5.36 -13.02 -24.02
CA TYR A 106 6.47 -12.46 -24.77
C TYR A 106 7.61 -13.49 -24.92
N PRO A 107 8.38 -13.46 -26.02
CA PRO A 107 9.50 -14.38 -26.26
C PRO A 107 10.73 -14.00 -25.43
N ILE A 108 10.59 -13.98 -24.11
CA ILE A 108 11.65 -13.62 -23.15
C ILE A 108 11.86 -14.75 -22.14
N ILE A 109 13.00 -14.72 -21.47
CA ILE A 109 13.26 -15.52 -20.27
C ILE A 109 13.67 -14.55 -19.18
N VAL A 110 12.96 -14.58 -18.05
CA VAL A 110 13.27 -13.76 -16.87
C VAL A 110 14.38 -14.47 -16.09
N PRO A 111 15.54 -13.82 -15.90
CA PRO A 111 16.64 -14.38 -15.12
C PRO A 111 16.24 -14.63 -13.66
N ARG A 112 16.67 -15.77 -13.11
CA ARG A 112 16.35 -16.19 -11.74
C ARG A 112 17.60 -16.64 -11.00
N GLN A 113 17.73 -16.24 -9.74
CA GLN A 113 18.64 -16.80 -8.73
C GLN A 113 17.78 -17.51 -7.69
N SER A 114 17.64 -18.83 -7.86
CA SER A 114 16.68 -19.72 -7.16
C SER A 114 16.35 -19.30 -5.71
N PRO A 115 15.06 -19.15 -5.32
CA PRO A 115 13.84 -19.15 -6.14
C PRO A 115 13.42 -17.73 -6.62
N HIS A 116 14.31 -16.74 -6.53
CA HIS A 116 13.97 -15.34 -6.74
C HIS A 116 14.37 -14.82 -8.13
N ILE A 117 13.73 -13.74 -8.57
CA ILE A 117 14.15 -13.01 -9.78
C ILE A 117 15.54 -12.41 -9.53
N ASP A 118 16.44 -12.60 -10.50
CA ASP A 118 17.69 -11.87 -10.56
C ASP A 118 17.40 -10.49 -11.16
N TRP A 119 17.17 -9.50 -10.29
CA TRP A 119 16.74 -8.17 -10.70
C TRP A 119 17.80 -7.44 -11.54
N ASP A 120 19.08 -7.64 -11.25
CA ASP A 120 20.17 -7.01 -11.98
C ASP A 120 20.25 -7.56 -13.41
N ALA A 121 20.16 -8.89 -13.56
CA ALA A 121 20.10 -9.51 -14.89
C ALA A 121 18.79 -9.19 -15.62
N ALA A 122 17.65 -9.10 -14.91
CA ALA A 122 16.36 -8.74 -15.49
C ALA A 122 16.31 -7.30 -16.03
N HIS A 123 17.22 -6.42 -15.60
CA HIS A 123 17.38 -5.09 -16.22
C HIS A 123 17.97 -5.13 -17.63
N ALA A 124 18.68 -6.20 -17.99
CA ALA A 124 19.26 -6.39 -19.32
C ALA A 124 18.25 -6.94 -20.34
N VAL A 125 17.24 -7.71 -19.89
CA VAL A 125 16.21 -8.29 -20.75
C VAL A 125 15.22 -7.21 -21.19
N ARG A 126 14.95 -7.11 -22.49
CA ARG A 126 14.07 -6.10 -23.08
C ARG A 126 12.74 -6.70 -23.51
N ILE A 127 11.67 -5.94 -23.31
CA ILE A 127 10.30 -6.25 -23.72
C ILE A 127 9.81 -5.07 -24.55
N ASP A 128 9.33 -5.36 -25.75
CA ASP A 128 8.72 -4.36 -26.61
C ASP A 128 7.29 -4.06 -26.12
N PRO A 129 6.93 -2.78 -25.89
CA PRO A 129 5.55 -2.41 -25.61
C PRO A 129 4.67 -2.51 -26.88
N PRO A 130 3.33 -2.57 -26.73
CA PRO A 130 2.58 -2.50 -25.48
C PRO A 130 2.63 -3.81 -24.69
N ILE A 131 2.53 -3.69 -23.35
CA ILE A 131 2.29 -4.83 -22.47
C ILE A 131 0.78 -5.18 -22.47
N ASP A 132 0.38 -6.19 -23.24
CA ASP A 132 -0.97 -6.77 -23.25
C ASP A 132 -0.90 -8.17 -22.61
N MET A 133 -1.18 -8.25 -21.31
CA MET A 133 -1.38 -9.54 -20.64
C MET A 133 -2.86 -9.73 -20.39
N ARG A 134 -3.32 -10.97 -20.56
CA ARG A 134 -4.73 -11.35 -20.38
C ARG A 134 -4.88 -12.46 -19.36
N GLY A 135 -5.99 -12.43 -18.64
CA GLY A 135 -6.38 -13.48 -17.71
C GLY A 135 -7.12 -12.92 -16.49
N PRO A 136 -7.70 -13.78 -15.64
CA PRO A 136 -8.48 -13.35 -14.47
C PRO A 136 -7.72 -12.41 -13.52
N MET A 137 -6.42 -12.65 -13.33
CA MET A 137 -5.52 -11.82 -12.50
C MET A 137 -5.07 -10.52 -13.20
N PHE A 138 -4.86 -10.59 -14.51
CA PHE A 138 -4.22 -9.52 -15.27
C PHE A 138 -5.24 -8.51 -15.81
N GLY A 139 -6.51 -8.91 -15.97
CA GLY A 139 -7.53 -8.06 -16.62
C GLY A 139 -7.05 -7.54 -17.98
N PRO A 140 -7.64 -6.45 -18.49
CA PRO A 140 -7.01 -5.63 -19.52
C PRO A 140 -5.96 -4.70 -18.88
N LEU A 141 -4.68 -4.87 -19.21
CA LEU A 141 -3.58 -3.98 -18.77
C LEU A 141 -3.41 -2.73 -19.65
N ASP A 142 -4.40 -2.43 -20.50
CA ASP A 142 -4.39 -1.26 -21.37
C ASP A 142 -4.39 0.04 -20.55
N GLY A 143 -3.58 1.01 -20.95
CA GLY A 143 -3.41 2.28 -20.23
C GLY A 143 -2.51 2.25 -18.99
N LEU A 144 -1.93 1.10 -18.62
CA LEU A 144 -0.86 1.05 -17.62
C LEU A 144 0.42 1.74 -18.14
N TYR A 145 1.20 2.33 -17.24
CA TYR A 145 2.43 3.05 -17.61
C TYR A 145 3.32 2.23 -18.55
N ALA A 146 3.59 0.96 -18.21
CA ALA A 146 4.43 0.09 -19.02
C ALA A 146 3.81 -0.29 -20.39
N SER A 147 2.48 -0.29 -20.54
CA SER A 147 1.84 -0.51 -21.84
C SER A 147 1.75 0.77 -22.69
N THR A 148 1.85 1.95 -22.08
CA THR A 148 1.92 3.25 -22.78
C THR A 148 3.31 3.64 -23.26
N GLU A 149 4.35 2.93 -22.83
CA GLU A 149 5.72 3.15 -23.29
C GLU A 149 5.84 2.91 -24.80
N ARG A 150 6.71 3.69 -25.47
CA ARG A 150 6.93 3.57 -26.92
C ARG A 150 8.26 2.93 -27.28
N GLU A 151 9.13 2.76 -26.29
CA GLU A 151 10.46 2.17 -26.43
C GLU A 151 10.57 0.88 -25.61
N PRO A 152 11.49 -0.03 -25.97
CA PRO A 152 11.67 -1.28 -25.24
C PRO A 152 12.06 -1.05 -23.78
N ILE A 153 11.29 -1.61 -22.85
CA ILE A 153 11.51 -1.49 -21.41
C ILE A 153 12.17 -2.75 -20.85
N SER A 154 12.84 -2.63 -19.71
CA SER A 154 13.46 -3.80 -19.08
C SER A 154 12.41 -4.72 -18.45
N ALA A 155 12.65 -6.04 -18.45
CA ALA A 155 11.78 -7.01 -17.78
C ALA A 155 11.59 -6.67 -16.29
N ALA A 156 12.65 -6.22 -15.61
CA ALA A 156 12.56 -5.75 -14.22
C ALA A 156 11.54 -4.60 -14.02
N HIS A 157 11.49 -3.66 -14.96
CA HIS A 157 10.52 -2.56 -14.94
C HIS A 157 9.10 -3.07 -15.20
N ALA A 158 8.93 -3.85 -16.27
CA ALA A 158 7.64 -4.46 -16.64
C ALA A 158 7.03 -5.26 -15.47
N ILE A 159 7.82 -6.14 -14.85
CA ILE A 159 7.37 -6.98 -13.73
C ILE A 159 6.85 -6.11 -12.57
N ARG A 160 7.59 -5.05 -12.19
CA ARG A 160 7.15 -4.18 -11.08
C ARG A 160 5.89 -3.41 -11.41
N THR A 161 5.83 -2.81 -12.61
CA THR A 161 4.67 -2.01 -13.03
C THR A 161 3.42 -2.87 -13.16
N VAL A 162 3.52 -4.06 -13.74
CA VAL A 162 2.40 -4.99 -13.83
C VAL A 162 2.00 -5.46 -12.43
N ALA A 163 2.95 -5.85 -11.59
CA ALA A 163 2.64 -6.34 -10.24
C ALA A 163 1.91 -5.30 -9.37
N ASP A 164 2.24 -4.01 -9.51
CA ASP A 164 1.53 -2.93 -8.82
C ASP A 164 0.07 -2.80 -9.28
N ALA A 165 -0.24 -3.18 -10.53
CA ALA A 165 -1.53 -2.99 -11.18
C ALA A 165 -2.45 -4.21 -11.17
N VAL A 166 -1.93 -5.41 -10.93
CA VAL A 166 -2.73 -6.64 -10.93
C VAL A 166 -3.44 -6.86 -9.59
N ASP A 167 -4.68 -7.36 -9.67
CA ASP A 167 -5.44 -7.80 -8.50
C ASP A 167 -5.01 -9.23 -8.13
N LEU A 168 -4.54 -9.39 -6.90
CA LEU A 168 -4.07 -10.66 -6.34
C LEU A 168 -4.97 -11.12 -5.18
N SER A 169 -6.18 -10.57 -5.05
CA SER A 169 -7.10 -10.87 -3.94
C SER A 169 -7.51 -12.34 -3.87
N ASP A 170 -7.62 -12.99 -5.03
CA ASP A 170 -8.07 -14.39 -5.15
C ASP A 170 -6.90 -15.37 -5.36
N VAL A 171 -5.66 -14.92 -5.19
CA VAL A 171 -4.47 -15.74 -5.39
C VAL A 171 -4.08 -16.41 -4.10
N GLU A 172 -4.15 -17.74 -4.07
CA GLU A 172 -3.61 -18.54 -2.98
C GLU A 172 -2.09 -18.72 -3.16
N PHE A 173 -1.34 -18.32 -2.14
CA PHE A 173 0.10 -18.56 -2.06
C PHE A 173 0.37 -19.65 -1.02
N ASP A 174 1.31 -20.56 -1.30
CA ASP A 174 1.64 -21.70 -0.42
C ASP A 174 2.15 -21.28 0.97
N GLU A 175 2.63 -20.03 1.14
CA GLU A 175 2.98 -19.44 2.43
C GLU A 175 2.13 -18.20 2.74
N PRO A 176 1.51 -18.11 3.93
CA PRO A 176 0.78 -16.92 4.34
C PRO A 176 1.74 -15.73 4.41
N GLN A 177 1.51 -14.73 3.56
CA GLN A 177 2.37 -13.54 3.50
C GLN A 177 2.06 -12.63 4.69
N PRO A 178 2.98 -12.46 5.66
CA PRO A 178 2.73 -11.59 6.78
C PRO A 178 2.65 -10.15 6.27
N ALA A 179 1.60 -9.42 6.64
CA ALA A 179 1.56 -7.98 6.41
C ALA A 179 2.77 -7.34 7.10
N ARG A 180 3.80 -7.00 6.32
CA ARG A 180 5.00 -6.39 6.88
C ARG A 180 4.67 -5.00 7.39
N HIS A 181 5.24 -4.66 8.53
CA HIS A 181 5.16 -3.31 9.06
C HIS A 181 6.19 -2.46 8.32
N ALA A 182 5.79 -1.85 7.21
CA ALA A 182 6.59 -0.79 6.62
C ALA A 182 6.89 0.27 7.69
N SER A 183 8.14 0.71 7.77
CA SER A 183 8.53 1.70 8.76
C SER A 183 7.87 3.05 8.44
N TRP A 184 7.60 3.84 9.48
CA TRP A 184 7.07 5.20 9.36
C TRP A 184 7.81 6.07 8.33
N HIS A 185 9.12 5.87 8.19
CA HIS A 185 9.95 6.58 7.22
C HIS A 185 9.68 6.15 5.76
N GLU A 186 9.60 4.85 5.50
CA GLU A 186 9.32 4.31 4.17
C GLU A 186 7.92 4.70 3.68
N MET A 187 6.93 4.60 4.57
CA MET A 187 5.55 4.98 4.27
C MET A 187 5.39 6.47 3.99
N SER A 188 6.01 7.32 4.83
CA SER A 188 5.96 8.78 4.64
C SER A 188 6.58 9.22 3.31
N THR A 189 7.66 8.58 2.86
CA THR A 189 8.35 8.96 1.62
C THR A 189 7.57 8.57 0.36
N ARG A 190 6.91 7.40 0.36
CA ARG A 190 6.10 6.91 -0.76
C ARG A 190 4.75 7.62 -0.84
N ALA A 191 4.08 7.79 0.31
CA ALA A 191 2.76 8.41 0.38
C ALA A 191 2.78 9.95 0.22
N LEU A 192 3.77 10.67 0.78
CA LEU A 192 3.87 12.12 0.57
C LEU A 192 4.16 12.48 -0.89
N ARG A 193 4.95 11.66 -1.60
CA ARG A 193 5.18 11.85 -3.05
C ARG A 193 3.89 11.70 -3.86
N ALA A 194 3.07 10.71 -3.54
CA ALA A 194 1.82 10.43 -4.24
C ALA A 194 0.73 11.49 -3.95
N VAL A 195 0.68 12.05 -2.74
CA VAL A 195 -0.40 12.95 -2.30
C VAL A 195 -0.10 14.44 -2.56
N THR A 196 1.16 14.87 -2.54
CA THR A 196 1.48 16.32 -2.55
C THR A 196 2.16 16.84 -3.81
N GLY A 197 2.77 15.98 -4.64
CA GLY A 197 3.62 16.43 -5.75
C GLY A 197 4.85 17.27 -5.33
N VAL A 198 5.09 17.45 -4.03
CA VAL A 198 6.15 18.30 -3.48
C VAL A 198 7.35 17.43 -3.09
N ARG A 199 8.54 17.72 -3.65
CA ARG A 199 9.82 17.30 -3.06
C ARG A 199 10.00 18.10 -1.76
N ILE A 200 9.76 17.48 -0.62
CA ILE A 200 10.15 18.07 0.66
C ILE A 200 11.67 17.91 0.82
N PRO A 201 12.46 18.99 0.95
CA PRO A 201 13.90 18.88 1.07
C PRO A 201 14.30 18.19 2.38
N HIS A 202 15.38 17.39 2.33
CA HIS A 202 15.98 16.64 3.45
C HIS A 202 16.32 17.47 4.70
N HIS A 203 16.25 18.81 4.66
CA HIS A 203 16.62 19.69 5.76
C HIS A 203 15.44 20.21 6.61
N THR A 204 14.20 19.76 6.35
CA THR A 204 13.05 20.06 7.22
C THR A 204 12.86 19.06 8.37
N TRP A 205 13.69 18.01 8.43
CA TRP A 205 13.76 17.08 9.57
C TRP A 205 14.54 17.70 10.72
N GLY A 206 13.97 18.73 11.35
CA GLY A 206 14.53 19.39 12.53
C GLY A 206 14.79 18.38 13.65
N ARG A 207 16.04 18.38 14.15
CA ARG A 207 16.58 17.65 15.30
C ARG A 207 15.52 17.20 16.32
N PHE A 208 15.32 15.89 16.45
CA PHE A 208 14.82 15.30 17.69
C PHE A 208 15.93 15.39 18.76
N PRO A 209 15.64 15.85 19.98
CA PRO A 209 16.51 15.55 21.10
C PRO A 209 16.44 14.04 21.35
N ALA A 210 17.61 13.39 21.36
CA ALA A 210 17.73 12.00 21.79
C ALA A 210 17.06 11.85 23.16
N ARG A 211 16.16 10.88 23.30
CA ARG A 211 15.62 10.47 24.59
C ARG A 211 16.80 10.07 25.48
N SER A 212 17.08 10.87 26.49
CA SER A 212 17.93 10.48 27.61
C SER A 212 17.20 9.38 28.38
N HIS A 213 17.76 8.17 28.36
CA HIS A 213 17.38 7.10 29.28
C HIS A 213 17.59 7.60 30.72
N HIS A 214 16.50 7.89 31.44
CA HIS A 214 16.52 7.95 32.89
C HIS A 214 16.33 6.55 33.43
N SER A 215 17.44 5.88 33.73
CA SER A 215 17.50 4.71 34.58
C SER A 215 17.15 5.15 36.00
N ALA A 216 15.96 4.81 36.46
CA ALA A 216 15.57 4.93 37.87
C ALA A 216 16.32 3.87 38.69
N HIS A 217 17.45 4.23 39.30
CA HIS A 217 17.99 3.46 40.41
C HIS A 217 17.26 3.86 41.70
N ARG A 218 16.39 2.97 42.16
CA ARG A 218 15.83 2.99 43.51
C ARG A 218 16.97 2.82 44.52
N GLY A 219 17.06 3.75 45.47
CA GLY A 219 17.82 3.55 46.69
C GLY A 219 17.17 2.54 47.63
N ARG A 220 18.01 1.70 48.23
CA ARG A 220 17.91 0.94 49.50
C ARG A 220 19.35 0.41 49.69
N ALA A 221 20.04 0.55 50.81
CA ALA A 221 19.73 0.96 52.17
C ALA A 221 20.91 1.77 52.75
#